data_AF-A0A318VWI8-F1
#
_entry.id   AF-A0A318VWI8-F1
#
_cell.length_a   1.000
_cell.length_b   1.000
_cell.length_c   1.000
_cell.angle_alpha   90.00
_cell.angle_beta   90.00
_cell.angle_gamma   90.00
#
_symmetry.space_group_name_H-M   'P 1'
#
loop_
_entity.id
_entity.type
_entity.pdbx_description
1 polymer ?
#
loop_
_entity_poly.entity_id
_entity_poly.type
_entity_poly.pdbx_seq_one_letter_code
_entity_poly.pdbx_strand_id
1 'polypeptide(L)'
;MTHDHSPISSSISGLFRGLALLLLLALALPALADKPGDDRAIDGLEEGRILWDVTLGDPERLIARLDVILETREDMQRQGLEPHMIFAFRGGAAGLVAESTDHLDLADADAVERLHDRLQDLQGLDNVHMEACSIATRRFDLGQRDLLPGIELVGNTFLSIMGYERQGYSTIRID
;
A
#
# COMPACT_ATOMS: atom_id res chain seq x y z
N MET A 1 46.18 34.25 61.97
CA MET A 1 45.90 32.86 61.56
C MET A 1 44.39 32.78 61.30
N THR A 2 44.00 33.10 60.07
CA THR A 2 42.60 33.22 59.66
C THR A 2 42.21 31.91 58.98
N HIS A 3 41.32 31.13 59.59
CA HIS A 3 40.72 29.95 58.95
C HIS A 3 39.54 30.41 58.09
N ASP A 4 39.72 30.25 56.78
CA ASP A 4 38.70 30.42 55.77
C ASP A 4 37.84 29.15 55.70
N HIS A 5 36.52 29.30 55.88
CA HIS A 5 35.53 28.26 55.73
C HIS A 5 34.55 28.69 54.64
N SER A 6 34.56 27.99 53.50
CA SER A 6 33.54 28.04 52.44
C SER A 6 33.72 26.82 51.50
N PRO A 7 32.72 26.42 50.70
CA PRO A 7 31.43 25.85 51.13
C PRO A 7 31.10 24.55 50.36
N ILE A 8 30.69 23.48 51.05
CA ILE A 8 30.38 22.17 50.42
C ILE A 8 28.94 22.13 49.82
N SER A 9 28.12 23.16 50.00
CA SER A 9 26.68 23.11 49.69
C SER A 9 26.28 23.29 48.21
N SER A 10 27.20 23.67 47.31
CA SER A 10 26.87 24.01 45.91
C SER A 10 26.79 22.80 44.97
N SER A 11 27.38 21.66 45.33
CA SER A 11 27.52 20.51 44.42
C SER A 11 26.26 19.62 44.36
N ILE A 12 25.53 19.52 45.48
CA ILE A 12 24.35 18.63 45.60
C ILE A 12 23.14 19.19 44.84
N SER A 13 22.98 20.52 44.78
CA SER A 13 21.87 21.18 44.08
C SER A 13 22.00 21.12 42.55
N GLY A 14 23.24 21.06 42.03
CA GLY A 14 23.51 20.89 40.60
C GLY A 14 23.13 19.50 40.07
N LEU A 15 23.42 18.44 40.84
CA LEU A 15 23.04 17.06 40.48
C LEU A 15 21.52 16.87 40.44
N PHE A 16 20.79 17.41 41.42
CA PHE A 16 19.32 17.32 41.45
C PHE A 16 18.66 18.09 40.29
N ARG A 17 19.22 19.23 39.89
CA ARG A 17 18.74 20.01 38.72
C ARG A 17 19.02 19.31 37.39
N GLY A 18 20.19 18.67 37.24
CA GLY A 18 20.52 17.88 36.05
C GLY A 18 19.63 16.64 35.89
N LEU A 19 19.36 15.93 36.98
CA LEU A 19 18.48 14.75 36.98
C LEU A 19 17.02 15.10 36.67
N ALA A 20 16.51 16.22 37.21
CA ALA A 20 15.15 16.69 36.93
C ALA A 20 14.97 17.10 35.46
N LEU A 21 15.99 17.71 34.84
CA LEU A 21 15.95 18.11 33.43
C LEU A 21 16.01 16.90 32.48
N LEU A 22 16.76 15.86 32.84
CA LEU A 22 16.81 14.58 32.11
C LEU A 22 15.49 13.78 32.22
N LEU A 23 14.84 13.79 33.38
CA LEU A 23 13.51 13.18 33.53
C LEU A 23 12.44 13.92 32.70
N LEU A 24 12.47 15.25 32.67
CA LEU A 24 11.52 16.06 31.88
C LEU A 24 11.70 15.88 30.36
N LEU A 25 12.91 15.59 29.89
CA LEU A 25 13.17 15.31 28.47
C LEU A 25 12.71 13.91 28.04
N ALA A 26 12.72 12.93 28.96
CA ALA A 26 12.20 11.58 28.70
C ALA A 26 10.65 11.52 28.58
N LEU A 27 9.95 12.49 29.17
CA LEU A 27 8.49 12.62 29.11
C LEU A 27 7.97 13.31 27.83
N ALA A 28 8.87 13.83 26.98
CA ALA A 28 8.53 14.55 25.75
C ALA A 28 8.67 13.69 24.48
N LEU A 29 8.96 12.39 24.60
CA LEU A 29 8.79 11.48 23.48
C LEU A 29 7.28 11.39 23.21
N PRO A 30 6.77 11.83 22.05
CA PRO A 30 5.41 11.48 21.68
C PRO A 30 5.36 9.96 21.76
N ALA A 31 4.47 9.42 22.59
CA ALA A 31 4.11 8.02 22.50
C ALA A 31 3.59 7.86 21.07
N LEU A 32 4.40 7.27 20.18
CA LEU A 32 3.87 6.72 18.94
C LEU A 32 2.84 5.70 19.39
N ALA A 33 1.57 6.08 19.33
CA ALA A 33 0.50 5.12 19.52
C ALA A 33 0.68 4.09 18.40
N ASP A 34 0.85 2.84 18.80
CA ASP A 34 1.02 1.75 17.86
C ASP A 34 -0.25 1.66 16.99
N LYS A 35 -0.09 1.51 15.67
CA LYS A 35 -1.24 1.35 14.78
C LYS A 35 -1.99 0.07 15.19
N PRO A 36 -3.33 0.06 15.25
CA PRO A 36 -4.08 -1.15 15.54
C PRO A 36 -3.62 -2.32 14.66
N GLY A 37 -3.55 -3.50 15.27
CA GLY A 37 -3.24 -4.75 14.59
C GLY A 37 -4.48 -5.62 14.40
N ASP A 38 -4.29 -6.65 13.58
CA ASP A 38 -5.27 -7.63 13.16
C ASP A 38 -4.97 -9.03 13.73
N ASP A 39 -4.15 -9.11 14.79
CA ASP A 39 -3.54 -10.33 15.35
C ASP A 39 -4.49 -11.53 15.41
N ARG A 40 -5.75 -11.31 15.82
CA ARG A 40 -6.75 -12.39 15.90
C ARG A 40 -7.06 -13.02 14.54
N ALA A 41 -7.13 -12.23 13.48
CA ALA A 41 -7.52 -12.68 12.16
C ALA A 41 -6.35 -13.32 11.39
N ILE A 42 -5.12 -12.90 11.70
CA ILE A 42 -3.91 -13.33 10.98
C ILE A 42 -3.02 -14.28 11.80
N ASP A 43 -3.46 -14.70 12.98
CA ASP A 43 -2.72 -15.62 13.85
C ASP A 43 -2.30 -16.90 13.11
N GLY A 44 -1.00 -17.21 13.17
CA GLY A 44 -0.41 -18.37 12.51
C GLY A 44 -0.28 -18.28 10.99
N LEU A 45 -0.60 -17.14 10.36
CA LEU A 45 -0.31 -16.90 8.95
C LEU A 45 1.11 -16.39 8.76
N GLU A 46 1.78 -16.89 7.72
CA GLU A 46 3.10 -16.40 7.28
C GLU A 46 2.97 -15.52 6.03
N GLU A 47 1.91 -15.69 5.26
CA GLU A 47 1.67 -15.03 3.98
C GLU A 47 0.27 -14.42 3.93
N GLY A 48 0.16 -13.25 3.30
CA GLY A 48 -1.12 -12.62 2.97
C GLY A 48 -1.36 -12.65 1.46
N ARG A 49 -2.33 -13.47 1.00
CA ARG A 49 -2.63 -13.66 -0.43
C ARG A 49 -3.95 -12.98 -0.78
N ILE A 50 -3.89 -11.89 -1.54
CA ILE A 50 -5.08 -11.11 -1.93
C ILE A 50 -5.15 -10.97 -3.44
N LEU A 51 -6.34 -11.24 -4.00
CA LEU A 51 -6.68 -10.89 -5.36
C LEU A 51 -7.63 -9.70 -5.34
N TRP A 52 -7.23 -8.61 -5.99
CA TRP A 52 -8.03 -7.41 -6.19
C TRP A 52 -8.83 -7.54 -7.48
N ASP A 53 -10.14 -7.74 -7.39
CA ASP A 53 -11.05 -7.74 -8.53
C ASP A 53 -11.39 -6.28 -8.90
N VAL A 54 -10.60 -5.69 -9.79
CA VAL A 54 -10.64 -4.26 -10.11
C VAL A 54 -11.64 -4.00 -11.22
N THR A 55 -12.76 -3.38 -10.87
CA THR A 55 -13.85 -3.05 -11.80
C THR A 55 -14.17 -1.56 -11.89
N LEU A 56 -13.71 -0.78 -10.91
CA LEU A 56 -13.87 0.67 -10.80
C LEU A 56 -13.27 1.39 -12.01
N GLY A 57 -14.12 2.02 -12.82
CA GLY A 57 -13.75 2.70 -14.07
C GLY A 57 -13.49 4.20 -13.94
N ASP A 58 -13.40 4.73 -12.73
CA ASP A 58 -13.10 6.13 -12.45
C ASP A 58 -11.63 6.24 -12.00
N PRO A 59 -10.74 6.93 -12.74
CA PRO A 59 -9.30 6.91 -12.48
C PRO A 59 -8.93 7.54 -11.14
N GLU A 60 -9.54 8.67 -10.76
CA GLU A 60 -9.25 9.35 -9.48
C GLU A 60 -9.67 8.51 -8.28
N ARG A 61 -10.87 7.93 -8.34
CA ARG A 61 -11.33 7.02 -7.30
C ARG A 61 -10.47 5.76 -7.26
N LEU A 62 -10.00 5.25 -8.42
CA LEU A 62 -9.13 4.09 -8.45
C LEU A 62 -7.76 4.40 -7.82
N ILE A 63 -7.16 5.57 -8.11
CA ILE A 63 -5.93 6.03 -7.44
C ILE A 63 -6.11 6.01 -5.91
N ALA A 64 -7.21 6.60 -5.41
CA ALA A 64 -7.50 6.58 -3.98
C ALA A 64 -7.65 5.16 -3.39
N ARG A 65 -8.13 4.19 -4.18
CA ARG A 65 -8.19 2.78 -3.77
C ARG A 65 -6.83 2.10 -3.81
N LEU A 66 -5.97 2.43 -4.78
CA LEU A 66 -4.61 1.91 -4.84
C LEU A 66 -3.78 2.36 -3.63
N ASP A 67 -4.00 3.56 -3.11
CA ASP A 67 -3.35 4.03 -1.88
C ASP A 67 -3.73 3.18 -0.66
N VAL A 68 -5.01 2.84 -0.52
CA VAL A 68 -5.48 1.93 0.55
C VAL A 68 -4.92 0.52 0.35
N ILE A 69 -4.80 0.04 -0.88
CA ILE A 69 -4.20 -1.27 -1.19
C ILE A 69 -2.70 -1.28 -0.82
N LEU A 70 -1.99 -0.19 -1.10
CA LEU A 70 -0.59 -0.05 -0.69
C LEU A 70 -0.46 -0.04 0.84
N GLU A 71 -1.31 0.71 1.54
CA GLU A 71 -1.35 0.71 3.01
C GLU A 71 -1.68 -0.70 3.54
N THR A 72 -2.58 -1.44 2.89
CA THR A 72 -2.89 -2.83 3.24
C THR A 72 -1.67 -3.74 3.08
N ARG A 73 -0.88 -3.55 2.01
CA ARG A 73 0.38 -4.28 1.80
C ARG A 73 1.39 -3.97 2.90
N GLU A 74 1.57 -2.70 3.22
CA GLU A 74 2.47 -2.25 4.29
C GLU A 74 2.03 -2.79 5.65
N ASP A 75 0.73 -2.85 5.92
CA ASP A 75 0.18 -3.43 7.13
C ASP A 75 0.39 -4.93 7.23
N MET A 76 0.30 -5.68 6.12
CA MET A 76 0.69 -7.09 6.10
C MET A 76 2.16 -7.25 6.51
N GLN A 77 3.07 -6.45 5.92
CA GLN A 77 4.49 -6.51 6.24
C GLN A 77 4.79 -6.11 7.69
N ARG A 78 4.18 -5.03 8.17
CA ARG A 78 4.30 -4.55 9.55
C ARG A 78 3.89 -5.62 10.57
N GLN A 79 2.91 -6.45 10.20
CA GLN A 79 2.38 -7.52 11.02
C GLN A 79 3.03 -8.88 10.74
N GLY A 80 4.12 -8.92 9.97
CA GLY A 80 4.94 -10.12 9.77
C GLY A 80 4.47 -11.06 8.65
N LEU A 81 3.52 -10.64 7.81
CA LEU A 81 3.06 -11.41 6.66
C LEU A 81 3.86 -11.05 5.39
N GLU A 82 4.20 -12.05 4.58
CA GLU A 82 4.66 -11.84 3.20
C GLU A 82 3.48 -11.54 2.27
N PRO A 83 3.40 -10.35 1.65
CA PRO A 83 2.31 -10.02 0.75
C PRO A 83 2.44 -10.75 -0.59
N HIS A 84 1.33 -11.28 -1.10
CA HIS A 84 1.15 -11.67 -2.49
C HIS A 84 -0.12 -11.02 -3.04
N MET A 85 0.01 -10.23 -4.10
CA MET A 85 -1.11 -9.46 -4.64
C MET A 85 -1.29 -9.71 -6.13
N ILE A 86 -2.52 -10.06 -6.51
CA ILE A 86 -2.94 -10.14 -7.91
C ILE A 86 -3.93 -9.01 -8.18
N PHE A 87 -3.75 -8.25 -9.25
CA PHE A 87 -4.72 -7.27 -9.71
C PHE A 87 -5.39 -7.78 -10.98
N ALA A 88 -6.69 -8.04 -10.92
CA ALA A 88 -7.46 -8.54 -12.05
C ALA A 88 -8.37 -7.43 -12.60
N PHE A 89 -7.92 -6.77 -13.67
CA PHE A 89 -8.64 -5.67 -14.30
C PHE A 89 -9.79 -6.17 -15.19
N ARG A 90 -11.00 -5.71 -14.87
CA ARG A 90 -12.25 -6.00 -15.58
C ARG A 90 -13.14 -4.78 -15.64
N GLY A 91 -14.30 -4.93 -16.28
CA GLY A 91 -15.36 -3.92 -16.25
C GLY A 91 -14.86 -2.56 -16.72
N GLY A 92 -15.16 -1.51 -15.93
CA GLY A 92 -14.66 -0.13 -16.07
C GLY A 92 -13.15 -0.07 -16.26
N ALA A 93 -12.46 -0.65 -15.29
CA ALA A 93 -11.00 -0.56 -15.14
C ALA A 93 -10.20 -1.17 -16.29
N ALA A 94 -10.76 -2.12 -17.04
CA ALA A 94 -10.05 -2.75 -18.17
C ALA A 94 -9.65 -1.78 -19.29
N GLY A 95 -10.30 -0.60 -19.39
CA GLY A 95 -9.91 0.43 -20.35
C GLY A 95 -8.85 1.39 -19.79
N LEU A 96 -8.75 1.50 -18.46
CA LEU A 96 -7.80 2.39 -17.80
C LEU A 96 -6.36 1.87 -17.86
N VAL A 97 -6.18 0.59 -18.20
CA VAL A 97 -4.87 -0.08 -18.35
C VAL A 97 -4.36 -0.09 -19.79
N ALA A 98 -5.01 0.65 -20.70
CA ALA A 98 -4.49 0.92 -22.03
C ALA A 98 -3.25 1.81 -21.94
N GLU A 99 -2.21 1.54 -22.73
CA GLU A 99 -0.98 2.34 -22.74
C GLU A 99 -1.21 3.74 -23.34
N SER A 100 -2.05 3.86 -24.37
CA SER A 100 -2.34 5.16 -25.00
C SER A 100 -3.54 5.84 -24.34
N THR A 101 -3.37 7.11 -23.98
CA THR A 101 -4.40 8.04 -23.48
C THR A 101 -4.93 8.99 -24.55
N ASP A 102 -4.42 8.91 -25.79
CA ASP A 102 -4.66 9.89 -26.87
C ASP A 102 -6.14 10.05 -27.28
N HIS A 103 -6.96 9.06 -26.95
CA HIS A 103 -8.38 9.02 -27.27
C HIS A 103 -9.27 9.66 -26.20
N LEU A 104 -8.69 10.02 -25.04
CA LEU A 104 -9.38 10.66 -23.92
C LEU A 104 -9.34 12.18 -24.06
N ASP A 105 -10.23 12.87 -23.33
CA ASP A 105 -10.06 14.30 -23.16
C ASP A 105 -8.88 14.60 -22.21
N LEU A 106 -8.44 15.87 -22.17
CA LEU A 106 -7.24 16.22 -21.42
C LEU A 106 -7.35 15.92 -19.92
N ALA A 107 -8.51 16.14 -19.32
CA ALA A 107 -8.69 15.93 -17.89
C ALA A 107 -8.69 14.44 -17.53
N ASP A 108 -9.35 13.62 -18.36
CA ASP A 108 -9.35 12.18 -18.22
C ASP A 108 -7.96 11.58 -18.51
N ALA A 109 -7.24 12.10 -19.52
CA ALA A 109 -5.87 11.70 -19.83
C ALA A 109 -4.92 11.96 -18.65
N ASP A 110 -4.93 13.18 -18.10
CA ASP A 110 -4.09 13.54 -16.95
C ASP A 110 -4.35 12.62 -15.73
N ALA A 111 -5.61 12.24 -15.49
CA ALA A 111 -5.96 11.33 -14.39
C ALA A 111 -5.50 9.89 -14.67
N VAL A 112 -5.63 9.42 -15.91
CA VAL A 112 -5.20 8.07 -16.32
C VAL A 112 -3.68 7.94 -16.32
N GLU A 113 -2.94 8.96 -16.73
CA GLU A 113 -1.46 8.94 -16.68
C GLU A 113 -0.95 8.83 -15.23
N ARG A 114 -1.55 9.57 -14.28
CA ARG A 114 -1.19 9.41 -12.86
C ARG A 114 -1.56 8.04 -12.32
N LEU A 115 -2.65 7.45 -12.80
CA LEU A 115 -3.01 6.07 -12.49
C LEU A 115 -1.93 5.11 -13.03
N HIS A 116 -1.44 5.31 -14.24
CA HIS A 116 -0.38 4.50 -14.85
C HIS A 116 0.90 4.55 -14.02
N ASP A 117 1.34 5.72 -13.59
CA ASP A 117 2.48 5.88 -12.68
C ASP A 117 2.30 5.04 -11.41
N ARG A 118 1.10 5.10 -10.82
CA ARG A 118 0.79 4.33 -9.59
C ARG A 118 0.78 2.83 -9.81
N LEU A 119 0.29 2.37 -10.97
CA LEU A 119 0.33 0.96 -11.35
C LEU A 119 1.77 0.49 -11.58
N GLN A 120 2.60 1.30 -12.22
CA GLN A 120 4.01 1.00 -12.44
C GLN A 120 4.77 0.89 -11.11
N ASP A 121 4.54 1.80 -10.16
CA ASP A 121 5.10 1.73 -8.80
C ASP A 121 4.73 0.39 -8.13
N LEU A 122 3.46 -0.02 -8.23
CA LEU A 122 2.97 -1.28 -7.66
C LEU A 122 3.59 -2.50 -8.36
N GLN A 123 3.74 -2.48 -9.68
CA GLN A 123 4.41 -3.55 -10.44
C GLN A 123 5.88 -3.72 -10.05
N GLY A 124 6.52 -2.65 -9.55
CA GLY A 124 7.89 -2.69 -9.04
C GLY A 124 8.04 -3.39 -7.68
N LEU A 125 6.94 -3.72 -7.00
CA LEU A 125 6.97 -4.38 -5.70
C LEU A 125 7.05 -5.91 -5.84
N ASP A 126 7.70 -6.55 -4.87
CA ASP A 126 7.76 -8.01 -4.80
C ASP A 126 6.36 -8.63 -4.72
N ASN A 127 6.20 -9.78 -5.37
CA ASN A 127 5.00 -10.61 -5.37
C ASN A 127 3.72 -9.91 -5.84
N VAL A 128 3.86 -8.91 -6.72
CA VAL A 128 2.74 -8.26 -7.43
C VAL A 128 2.62 -8.81 -8.85
N HIS A 129 1.41 -9.21 -9.24
CA HIS A 129 1.08 -9.55 -10.63
C HIS A 129 -0.19 -8.83 -11.06
N MET A 130 -0.25 -8.43 -12.32
CA MET A 130 -1.37 -7.68 -12.90
C MET A 130 -1.84 -8.36 -14.17
N GLU A 131 -3.15 -8.60 -14.28
CA GLU A 131 -3.78 -9.21 -15.44
C GLU A 131 -5.00 -8.40 -15.91
N ALA A 132 -5.22 -8.35 -17.22
CA ALA A 132 -6.40 -7.75 -17.82
C ALA A 132 -7.25 -8.83 -18.50
N CYS A 133 -8.56 -8.76 -18.32
CA CYS A 133 -9.48 -9.75 -18.88
C CYS A 133 -9.77 -9.50 -20.36
N SER A 134 -9.46 -10.46 -21.22
CA SER A 134 -9.76 -10.38 -22.66
C SER A 134 -11.25 -10.16 -22.96
N ILE A 135 -12.15 -10.63 -22.09
CA ILE A 135 -13.59 -10.40 -22.24
C ILE A 135 -13.94 -8.93 -22.03
N ALA A 136 -13.30 -8.29 -21.04
CA ALA A 136 -13.54 -6.90 -20.72
C ALA A 136 -12.87 -5.96 -21.71
N THR A 137 -11.62 -6.23 -22.10
CA THR A 137 -10.84 -5.38 -23.01
C THR A 137 -11.43 -5.29 -24.41
N ARG A 138 -12.19 -6.30 -24.87
CA ARG A 138 -12.89 -6.27 -26.17
C ARG A 138 -13.79 -5.07 -26.36
N ARG A 139 -14.41 -4.54 -25.29
CA ARG A 139 -15.29 -3.35 -25.41
C ARG A 139 -14.53 -2.06 -25.72
N PHE A 140 -13.21 -2.10 -25.58
CA PHE A 140 -12.27 -1.01 -25.83
C PHE A 140 -11.35 -1.29 -27.02
N ASP A 141 -11.55 -2.42 -27.71
CA ASP A 141 -10.68 -2.87 -28.81
C ASP A 141 -9.20 -3.04 -28.43
N LEU A 142 -8.92 -3.42 -27.17
CA LEU A 142 -7.55 -3.60 -26.67
C LEU A 142 -7.10 -5.06 -26.72
N GLY A 143 -5.90 -5.28 -27.26
CA GLY A 143 -5.14 -6.53 -27.19
C GLY A 143 -3.89 -6.39 -26.32
N GLN A 144 -3.09 -7.46 -26.22
CA GLN A 144 -1.90 -7.50 -25.34
C GLN A 144 -0.90 -6.38 -25.61
N ARG A 145 -0.77 -5.95 -26.87
CA ARG A 145 0.18 -4.91 -27.28
C ARG A 145 -0.28 -3.50 -26.94
N ASP A 146 -1.54 -3.34 -26.54
CA ASP A 146 -2.17 -2.04 -26.26
C ASP A 146 -2.26 -1.79 -24.74
N LEU A 147 -1.86 -2.78 -23.92
CA LEU A 147 -1.85 -2.69 -22.46
C LEU A 147 -0.52 -2.13 -21.96
N LEU A 148 -0.54 -1.50 -20.78
CA LEU A 148 0.67 -1.13 -20.06
C LEU A 148 1.66 -2.32 -19.96
N PRO A 149 2.97 -2.06 -20.13
CA PRO A 149 3.99 -3.09 -19.95
C PRO A 149 3.86 -3.82 -18.59
N GLY A 150 3.99 -5.15 -18.62
CA GLY A 150 3.89 -5.98 -17.41
C GLY A 150 2.46 -6.33 -16.99
N ILE A 151 1.43 -5.87 -17.70
CA ILE A 151 0.05 -6.36 -17.53
C ILE A 151 -0.22 -7.49 -18.54
N GLU A 152 -0.57 -8.67 -18.03
CA GLU A 152 -0.84 -9.84 -18.86
C GLU A 152 -2.30 -9.88 -19.33
N LEU A 153 -2.52 -10.04 -20.64
CA LEU A 153 -3.86 -10.26 -21.18
C LEU A 153 -4.25 -11.73 -21.01
N VAL A 154 -5.19 -12.02 -20.12
CA VAL A 154 -5.67 -13.38 -19.85
C VAL A 154 -7.04 -13.64 -20.46
N GLY A 155 -7.33 -14.92 -20.73
CA GLY A 155 -8.56 -15.31 -21.42
C GLY A 155 -9.84 -14.90 -20.70
N ASN A 156 -9.96 -15.24 -19.41
CA ASN A 156 -11.13 -14.92 -18.61
C ASN A 156 -10.75 -14.81 -17.14
N THR A 157 -10.69 -13.60 -16.59
CA THR A 157 -10.28 -13.44 -15.18
C THR A 157 -11.29 -13.99 -14.18
N PHE A 158 -12.54 -14.33 -14.56
CA PHE A 158 -13.38 -15.13 -13.65
C PHE A 158 -12.80 -16.54 -13.43
N LEU A 159 -12.13 -17.12 -14.44
CA LEU A 159 -11.38 -18.36 -14.27
C LEU A 159 -10.09 -18.13 -13.48
N SER A 160 -9.40 -17.00 -13.70
CA SER A 160 -8.24 -16.62 -12.89
C SER A 160 -8.63 -16.50 -11.40
N ILE A 161 -9.68 -15.74 -11.07
CA ILE A 161 -10.22 -15.58 -9.71
C ILE A 161 -10.51 -16.94 -9.08
N MET A 162 -11.33 -17.76 -9.76
CA MET A 162 -11.66 -19.11 -9.29
C MET A 162 -10.41 -20.00 -9.11
N GLY A 163 -9.36 -19.78 -9.90
CA GLY A 163 -8.08 -20.48 -9.82
C GLY A 163 -7.22 -20.01 -8.64
N TYR A 164 -7.11 -18.70 -8.43
CA TYR A 164 -6.35 -18.08 -7.34
C TYR A 164 -7.02 -18.33 -5.98
N GLU A 165 -8.35 -18.31 -5.89
CA GLU A 165 -9.08 -18.67 -4.67
C GLU A 165 -8.75 -20.10 -4.23
N ARG A 166 -8.61 -21.05 -5.16
CA ARG A 166 -8.15 -22.41 -4.86
C ARG A 166 -6.69 -22.51 -4.44
N GLN A 167 -5.89 -21.49 -4.74
CA GLN A 167 -4.51 -21.34 -4.30
C GLN A 167 -4.39 -20.56 -2.98
N GLY A 168 -5.52 -20.28 -2.31
CA GLY A 168 -5.54 -19.61 -1.01
C GLY A 168 -5.62 -18.09 -1.07
N TYR A 169 -5.88 -17.50 -2.24
CA TYR A 169 -6.11 -16.06 -2.34
C TYR A 169 -7.51 -15.69 -1.86
N SER A 170 -7.60 -14.60 -1.10
CA SER A 170 -8.88 -13.95 -0.78
C SER A 170 -9.19 -12.89 -1.84
N THR A 171 -10.37 -12.99 -2.46
CA THR A 171 -10.82 -12.00 -3.45
C THR A 171 -11.47 -10.80 -2.77
N ILE A 172 -10.96 -9.60 -3.04
CA ILE A 172 -11.53 -8.34 -2.59
C ILE A 172 -11.90 -7.49 -3.82
N ARG A 173 -13.15 -7.02 -3.86
CA ARG A 173 -13.68 -6.26 -4.98
C ARG A 173 -13.41 -4.77 -4.84
N ILE A 174 -12.99 -4.15 -5.93
CA ILE A 174 -12.75 -2.71 -6.05
C ILE A 174 -13.73 -2.14 -7.10
N ASP A 175 -14.73 -1.39 -6.64
CA ASP A 175 -15.87 -0.88 -7.43
C ASP A 175 -16.27 0.58 -7.14
#